data_AF-A0A924E755-F1
#
_entry.id   AF-A0A924E755-F1
#
_cell.length_a   1.000
_cell.length_b   1.000
_cell.length_c   1.000
_cell.angle_alpha   90.00
_cell.angle_beta   90.00
_cell.angle_gamma   90.00
#
_symmetry.space_group_name_H-M   'P 1'
#
loop_
_entity.id
_entity.type
_entity.pdbx_description
1 polymer ?
#
loop_
_entity_poly.entity_id
_entity_poly.type
_entity_poly.pdbx_seq_one_letter_code
_entity_poly.pdbx_strand_id
1 'polypeptide(L)' 'FDTESELTYENGGDEHGILRPAAGSHRVPKLGSMLWLIPGHCDPTVNLHDMMIGVTGGLRQGTVQRIYKVDARGALT' A
#
# COMPACT_ATOMS: atom_id res chain seq x y z
N PHE A 1 12.03 -7.80 7.24
CA PHE A 1 11.96 -6.47 6.62
C PHE A 1 13.26 -5.79 6.98
N ASP A 2 14.01 -5.30 6.00
CA ASP A 2 15.11 -4.38 6.32
C ASP A 2 14.52 -3.17 7.03
N THR A 3 15.22 -2.69 8.05
CA THR A 3 14.73 -1.66 8.98
C THR A 3 14.59 -0.29 8.33
N GLU A 4 15.19 -0.06 7.16
CA GLU A 4 15.05 1.18 6.39
C GLU A 4 14.61 0.90 4.95
N SER A 5 13.59 1.63 4.50
CA SER A 5 13.14 1.64 3.11
C SER A 5 14.09 2.48 2.26
N GLU A 6 14.47 2.01 1.07
CA GLU A 6 15.25 2.77 0.09
C GLU A 6 14.48 3.97 -0.51
N LEU A 7 13.20 4.12 -0.17
CA LEU A 7 12.28 5.13 -0.67
C LEU A 7 11.49 5.79 0.45
N THR A 8 11.25 7.10 0.32
CA THR A 8 10.27 7.86 1.10
C THR A 8 9.05 8.19 0.25
N TYR A 9 7.89 8.28 0.89
CA TYR A 9 6.61 8.57 0.26
C TYR A 9 6.06 9.91 0.77
N GLU A 10 5.55 10.73 -0.15
CA GLU A 10 4.84 11.98 0.13
C GLU A 10 3.50 11.98 -0.60
N ASN A 11 2.49 12.65 -0.03
CA ASN A 11 1.20 12.84 -0.72
C ASN A 11 1.41 13.74 -1.95
N GLY A 12 0.87 13.31 -3.10
CA GLY A 12 0.93 14.04 -4.37
C GLY A 12 -0.45 14.50 -4.86
N GLY A 13 -1.47 14.50 -4.00
CA GLY A 13 -2.88 14.76 -4.33
C GLY A 13 -3.79 13.57 -4.04
N ASP A 14 -4.99 13.61 -4.60
CA ASP A 14 -6.06 12.65 -4.30
C ASP A 14 -5.76 11.24 -4.84
N GLU A 15 -5.18 11.14 -6.04
CA GLU A 15 -4.89 9.86 -6.72
C GLU A 15 -3.40 9.62 -6.97
N HIS A 16 -2.53 10.52 -6.49
CA HIS A 16 -1.11 10.50 -6.78
C HIS A 16 -0.27 10.51 -5.50
N GLY A 17 0.84 9.79 -5.53
CA GLY A 17 1.88 9.80 -4.51
C GLY A 17 3.23 10.10 -5.12
N ILE A 18 4.09 10.77 -4.37
CA ILE A 18 5.46 11.12 -4.78
C ILE A 18 6.41 10.18 -4.04
N LEU A 19 7.21 9.43 -4.80
CA LEU A 19 8.29 8.62 -4.26
C LEU A 19 9.62 9.34 -4.44
N ARG A 20 10.40 9.45 -3.37
CA ARG A 20 11.77 9.95 -3.41
C ARG A 20 12.73 8.86 -2.94
N PRO A 21 13.96 8.82 -3.45
CA PRO A 21 15.01 8.03 -2.82
C PRO A 21 15.18 8.45 -1.36
N ALA A 22 15.28 7.48 -0.46
CA ALA A 22 15.69 7.75 0.92
C ALA A 22 17.12 8.30 0.96
N ALA A 23 17.50 8.94 2.07
CA ALA A 23 18.84 9.52 2.23
C ALA A 23 19.94 8.47 1.94
N GLY A 24 20.85 8.80 1.02
CA GLY A 24 21.92 7.87 0.59
C GLY A 24 21.53 6.89 -0.52
N SER A 25 20.24 6.78 -0.86
CA SER A 25 19.76 6.02 -2.02
C SER A 25 19.67 6.93 -3.26
N HIS A 26 19.95 6.36 -4.43
CA HIS A 26 19.68 6.98 -5.74
C HIS A 26 18.65 6.19 -6.55
N ARG A 27 18.06 5.17 -5.92
CA ARG A 27 17.23 4.20 -6.63
C ARG A 27 15.79 4.66 -6.62
N VAL A 28 15.22 4.77 -7.82
CA VAL A 28 13.77 4.92 -8.02
C VAL A 28 13.23 3.71 -8.79
N PRO A 29 11.97 3.30 -8.56
CA PRO A 29 11.33 2.24 -9.33
C PRO A 29 11.26 2.61 -10.82
N LYS A 30 11.37 1.59 -11.69
CA LYS A 30 11.12 1.78 -13.13
C LYS A 30 9.63 2.03 -13.36
N LEU A 31 9.29 2.76 -14.41
CA LEU A 31 7.90 2.93 -14.83
C LEU A 31 7.23 1.55 -15.03
N GLY A 32 5.98 1.43 -14.59
CA GLY A 32 5.21 0.18 -14.61
C GLY A 32 5.52 -0.79 -13.45
N SER A 33 6.46 -0.47 -12.56
CA SER A 33 6.70 -1.29 -11.36
C SER A 33 5.52 -1.20 -10.38
N MET A 34 5.07 -2.34 -9.88
CA MET A 34 4.13 -2.39 -8.76
C MET A 34 4.87 -2.36 -7.42
N LEU A 35 4.31 -1.65 -6.45
CA LEU A 35 4.88 -1.46 -5.12
C LEU A 35 3.83 -1.80 -4.05
N TRP A 36 4.31 -2.23 -2.89
CA TRP A 36 3.47 -2.36 -1.70
C TRP A 36 3.65 -1.13 -0.82
N LEU A 37 2.55 -0.50 -0.44
CA LEU A 37 2.53 0.62 0.50
C LEU A 37 1.93 0.14 1.82
N ILE A 38 2.56 0.52 2.92
CA ILE A 38 2.02 0.32 4.26
C ILE A 38 1.18 1.55 4.59
N PRO A 39 -0.11 1.42 4.89
CA PRO A 39 -0.94 2.57 5.26
C PRO A 39 -0.48 3.18 6.59
N GLY A 40 -0.58 4.50 6.71
CA GLY A 40 -0.25 5.20 7.96
C GLY A 40 -1.20 4.88 9.12
N HIS A 41 -2.45 4.50 8.81
CA HIS A 41 -3.45 4.06 9.80
C HIS A 41 -4.41 3.07 9.13
N CYS A 42 -4.66 1.93 9.78
CA CYS A 42 -5.47 0.86 9.19
C CYS A 42 -6.95 1.23 9.08
N ASP A 43 -7.58 1.69 10.16
CA ASP A 43 -9.03 1.96 10.21
C ASP A 43 -9.55 2.92 9.13
N PRO A 44 -8.99 4.14 8.94
CA PRO A 44 -9.47 5.04 7.91
C PRO A 44 -9.16 4.51 6.50
N THR A 45 -8.07 3.76 6.31
CA THR A 45 -7.73 3.20 5.00
C THR A 45 -8.72 2.12 4.60
N VAL A 46 -9.01 1.15 5.49
CA VAL A 46 -9.98 0.08 5.20
C VAL A 46 -11.35 0.67 4.85
N ASN A 47 -11.75 1.76 5.52
CA ASN A 47 -13.03 2.42 5.26
C ASN A 47 -13.14 3.09 3.86
N LEU A 48 -12.03 3.23 3.13
CA LEU A 48 -12.02 3.74 1.75
C LEU A 48 -12.30 2.66 0.70
N HIS A 49 -12.29 1.37 1.08
CA HIS A 49 -12.39 0.26 0.14
C HIS A 49 -13.65 -0.58 0.38
N ASP A 50 -14.37 -0.94 -0.68
CA ASP A 50 -15.50 -1.89 -0.60
C ASP A 50 -15.05 -3.33 -0.41
N MET A 51 -13.81 -3.65 -0.81
CA MET A 51 -13.25 -5.00 -0.85
C MET A 51 -11.81 -5.02 -0.32
N MET A 52 -11.44 -6.14 0.31
CA MET A 52 -10.06 -6.47 0.67
C MET A 52 -9.61 -7.75 -0.02
N ILE A 53 -8.37 -7.76 -0.51
CA ILE A 53 -7.78 -8.91 -1.20
C ILE A 53 -6.95 -9.74 -0.21
N GLY A 54 -7.39 -10.97 0.05
CA GLY A 54 -6.66 -11.94 0.86
C GLY A 54 -5.59 -12.65 0.03
N VAL A 55 -4.33 -12.49 0.43
CA VAL A 55 -3.15 -13.02 -0.28
C VAL A 55 -2.38 -13.99 0.62
N THR A 56 -1.91 -15.11 0.07
CA THR A 56 -0.99 -16.06 0.74
C THR A 56 0.30 -16.23 -0.06
N GLY A 57 1.38 -16.67 0.59
CA GLY A 57 2.69 -16.79 -0.06
C GLY A 57 3.57 -15.53 0.02
N GLY A 58 3.18 -14.58 0.88
CA GLY A 58 3.89 -13.32 1.08
C GLY A 58 3.67 -12.29 -0.03
N LEU A 59 4.40 -11.17 0.01
CA LEU A 59 4.19 -10.03 -0.89
C LEU A 59 4.86 -10.18 -2.27
N ARG A 60 5.87 -11.05 -2.40
CA ARG A 60 6.65 -11.21 -3.64
C ARG A 60 6.11 -12.32 -4.56
N GLN A 61 5.64 -13.41 -3.97
CA GLN A 61 5.08 -14.58 -4.67
C GLN A 61 3.61 -14.81 -4.28
N GLY A 62 2.98 -13.74 -3.80
CA GLY A 62 1.62 -13.77 -3.29
C GLY A 62 0.63 -14.23 -4.36
N THR A 63 -0.28 -15.13 -3.99
CA THR A 63 -1.42 -15.50 -4.81
C THR A 63 -2.70 -15.08 -4.11
N VAL A 64 -3.64 -14.51 -4.87
CA VAL A 64 -4.97 -14.17 -4.35
C VAL A 64 -5.70 -15.46 -3.99
N GLN A 65 -6.11 -15.56 -2.73
CA GLN A 65 -6.88 -16.70 -2.23
C GLN A 65 -8.36 -16.37 -2.07
N ARG A 66 -8.67 -15.12 -1.73
CA ARG A 66 -10.03 -14.68 -1.44
C ARG A 66 -10.19 -13.18 -1.64
N ILE A 67 -11.42 -12.78 -1.91
CA ILE A 67 -11.87 -11.38 -1.88
C ILE A 67 -12.88 -11.27 -0.74
N TYR A 68 -12.63 -10.37 0.21
CA TYR A 68 -13.53 -10.08 1.32
C TYR A 68 -14.27 -8.79 1.04
N LYS A 69 -15.58 -8.77 1.32
CA LYS A 69 -16.33 -7.53 1.35
C LYS A 69 -16.07 -6.80 2.67
N VAL A 70 -15.92 -5.48 2.62
CA VAL A 70 -15.87 -4.62 3.81
C VAL A 70 -17.31 -4.26 4.18
N ASP A 71 -17.99 -5.17 4.87
CA ASP A 71 -19.44 -5.05 5.11
C ASP A 71 -19.84 -3.82 5.93
N ALA A 72 -18.95 -3.35 6.82
CA ALA A 72 -19.18 -2.20 7.67
C ALA A 72 -18.60 -0.87 7.11
N ARG A 73 -18.24 -0.82 5.82
CA ARG A 73 -17.74 0.42 5.21
C ARG A 73 -18.74 1.55 5.39
N GLY A 74 -18.28 2.69 5.90
CA GLY A 74 -19.09 3.88 6.16
C GLY A 74 -19.97 3.79 7.40
N ALA A 75 -19.89 2.73 8.21
CA ALA A 75 -20.57 2.63 9.49
C ALA A 75 -19.85 3.50 10.54
N LEU A 76 -20.17 4.79 10.55
CA LEU A 76 -19.67 5.77 11.50
C LEU A 76 -20.78 6.04 12.52
N THR A 77 -20.48 5.88 13.82
CA THR A 77 -21.37 6.20 14.94
C THR A 77 -20.95 7.48 15.63
#